data_AF-A0AAX6ELL7-F1
#
_entry.id   AF-A0AAX6ELL7-F1
#
_cell.length_a   1.000
_cell.length_b   1.000
_cell.length_c   1.000
_cell.angle_alpha   90.00
_cell.angle_beta   90.00
_cell.angle_gamma   90.00
#
_symmetry.space_group_name_H-M   'P 1'
#
loop_
_entity.id
_entity.type
_entity.pdbx_description
1 polymer ?
#
loop_
_entity_poly.entity_id
_entity_poly.type
_entity_poly.pdbx_seq_one_letter_code
_entity_poly.pdbx_strand_id
1 'polypeptide(L)'
;MPAADIFSPESLSASGRSSEKLSLPSLQSKMKSDPDGYLSELHLILRHFDSSLDLFRRHSSLSTSTDPSVSKELGDFAMFLAHVAPFYPDHVDEFPGKVAELLREDGRSLPSSLRCHLVQALILLINRKVVGIEETLELFMDLQTLGDRTLRKLAFSHVVQSIRRMNQKHKNEAEKPQIAKYIVFDATGRE
;
A
#
# COMPACT_ATOMS: atom_id res chain seq x y z
N MET A 1 9.93 -15.54 28.01
CA MET A 1 10.40 -16.38 26.89
C MET A 1 10.79 -15.43 25.77
N PRO A 2 11.98 -15.57 25.17
CA PRO A 2 12.47 -14.57 24.23
C PRO A 2 11.71 -14.69 22.91
N ALA A 3 11.38 -13.54 22.33
CA ALA A 3 10.70 -13.40 21.06
C ALA A 3 11.43 -14.22 19.98
N ALA A 4 10.72 -15.18 19.40
CA ALA A 4 11.21 -15.90 18.23
C ALA A 4 11.32 -14.90 17.08
N ASP A 5 12.54 -14.75 16.56
CA ASP A 5 12.82 -14.22 15.24
C ASP A 5 12.04 -15.05 14.20
N ILE A 6 10.82 -14.59 13.85
CA ILE A 6 10.02 -15.16 12.76
C ILE A 6 10.55 -14.68 11.38
N PHE A 7 11.61 -13.88 11.37
CA PHE A 7 12.45 -13.66 10.19
C PHE A 7 13.57 -14.71 10.08
N SER A 8 13.24 -15.98 10.23
CA SER A 8 14.23 -17.02 9.99
C SER A 8 14.50 -17.10 8.47
N PRO A 9 15.75 -16.91 8.02
CA PRO A 9 16.15 -16.76 6.61
C PRO A 9 15.95 -18.02 5.74
N GLU A 10 15.41 -19.10 6.31
CA GLU A 10 15.11 -20.33 5.59
C GLU A 10 13.90 -20.20 4.66
N SER A 11 12.92 -19.35 4.97
CA SER A 11 11.69 -19.27 4.17
C SER A 11 11.91 -18.68 2.78
N LEU A 12 12.96 -17.88 2.58
CA LEU A 12 13.33 -17.24 1.30
C LEU A 12 14.15 -18.15 0.36
N SER A 13 14.45 -19.38 0.75
CA SER A 13 15.43 -20.26 0.07
C SER A 13 14.87 -21.14 -1.07
N ALA A 14 13.66 -20.91 -1.57
CA ALA A 14 12.98 -21.87 -2.45
C ALA A 14 13.47 -21.91 -3.93
N SER A 15 14.36 -21.02 -4.39
CA SER A 15 14.68 -20.90 -5.83
C SER A 15 16.09 -21.35 -6.27
N GLY A 16 16.92 -21.93 -5.40
CA GLY A 16 18.23 -22.48 -5.81
C GLY A 16 19.27 -21.46 -6.32
N ARG A 17 18.95 -20.17 -6.42
CA ARG A 17 19.92 -19.08 -6.64
C ARG A 17 20.42 -18.58 -5.28
N SER A 18 21.57 -19.07 -4.84
CA SER A 18 22.41 -18.56 -3.74
C SER A 18 21.68 -18.17 -2.44
N SER A 19 21.93 -18.97 -1.40
CA SER A 19 21.71 -18.64 0.02
C SER A 19 22.56 -17.43 0.44
N GLU A 20 22.21 -16.24 -0.05
CA GLU A 20 22.63 -14.97 0.51
C GLU A 20 21.46 -14.43 1.31
N LYS A 21 21.68 -14.16 2.60
CA LYS A 21 20.75 -13.46 3.48
C LYS A 21 20.55 -12.03 2.96
N LEU A 22 19.76 -11.85 1.91
CA LEU A 22 19.51 -10.55 1.32
C LEU A 22 18.46 -9.83 2.17
N SER A 23 18.84 -8.67 2.69
CA SER A 23 17.87 -7.74 3.26
C SER A 23 16.88 -7.30 2.17
N LEU A 24 15.66 -6.91 2.56
CA LEU A 24 14.63 -6.43 1.63
C LEU A 24 15.17 -5.37 0.64
N PRO A 25 15.97 -4.36 1.02
CA PRO A 25 16.52 -3.39 0.07
C PRO A 25 17.44 -4.02 -1.00
N SER A 26 18.27 -5.00 -0.61
CA SER A 26 19.18 -5.68 -1.53
C SER A 26 18.41 -6.54 -2.53
N LEU A 27 17.41 -7.29 -2.05
CA LEU A 27 16.54 -8.09 -2.92
C LEU A 27 15.78 -7.20 -3.89
N GLN A 28 15.23 -6.09 -3.41
CA GLN A 28 14.54 -5.10 -4.22
C GLN A 28 15.42 -4.57 -5.37
N SER A 29 16.70 -4.31 -5.11
CA SER A 29 17.64 -3.85 -6.14
C SER A 29 17.89 -4.92 -7.22
N LYS A 30 18.08 -6.18 -6.80
CA LYS A 30 18.29 -7.31 -7.71
C LYS A 30 17.05 -7.59 -8.57
N MET A 31 15.86 -7.61 -7.97
CA MET A 31 14.58 -7.79 -8.68
C MET A 31 14.32 -6.72 -9.73
N LYS A 32 14.66 -5.45 -9.45
CA LYS A 32 14.54 -4.38 -10.45
C LYS A 32 15.53 -4.51 -11.60
N SER A 33 16.67 -5.15 -11.35
CA SER A 33 17.76 -5.30 -12.33
C SER A 33 17.55 -6.50 -13.25
N ASP A 34 16.95 -7.58 -12.73
CA ASP A 34 16.64 -8.83 -13.46
C ASP A 34 15.22 -9.29 -13.11
N PRO A 35 14.15 -8.66 -13.64
CA PRO A 35 12.79 -9.00 -13.22
C PRO A 35 12.45 -10.48 -13.45
N ASP A 36 12.71 -10.99 -14.67
CA ASP A 36 12.39 -12.35 -15.08
C ASP A 36 13.10 -13.41 -14.21
N GLY A 37 14.35 -13.14 -13.82
CA GLY A 37 15.15 -14.05 -13.01
C GLY A 37 14.76 -14.13 -11.53
N TYR A 38 13.84 -13.28 -11.07
CA TYR A 38 13.40 -13.20 -9.67
C TYR A 38 11.88 -13.38 -9.49
N LEU A 39 11.20 -14.00 -10.46
CA LEU A 39 9.77 -14.30 -10.36
C LEU A 39 9.43 -15.21 -9.18
N SER A 40 10.29 -16.19 -8.85
CA SER A 40 10.08 -17.07 -7.70
C SER A 40 10.02 -16.29 -6.39
N GLU A 41 10.94 -15.35 -6.21
CA GLU A 41 11.02 -14.47 -5.04
C GLU A 41 9.83 -13.52 -4.95
N LEU A 42 9.35 -13.00 -6.09
CA LEU A 42 8.12 -12.20 -6.13
C LEU A 42 6.93 -13.01 -5.60
N HIS A 43 6.70 -14.20 -6.14
CA HIS A 43 5.58 -15.06 -5.71
C HIS A 43 5.69 -15.39 -4.23
N LEU A 44 6.89 -15.63 -3.73
CA LEU A 44 7.11 -15.89 -2.32
C LEU A 44 6.76 -14.68 -1.44
N ILE A 45 7.17 -13.48 -1.84
CA ILE A 45 6.85 -12.24 -1.11
C ILE A 45 5.34 -11.97 -1.14
N LEU A 46 4.66 -12.21 -2.27
CA LEU A 46 3.20 -12.12 -2.36
C LEU A 46 2.52 -13.09 -1.39
N ARG A 47 2.98 -14.34 -1.31
CA ARG A 47 2.45 -15.32 -0.35
C ARG A 47 2.68 -14.91 1.10
N HIS A 48 3.84 -14.32 1.40
CA HIS A 48 4.11 -13.78 2.73
C HIS A 48 3.20 -12.60 3.05
N PHE A 49 3.02 -11.66 2.13
CA PHE A 49 2.07 -10.57 2.27
C PHE A 49 0.65 -11.06 2.56
N ASP A 50 0.14 -12.00 1.76
CA ASP A 50 -1.19 -12.59 1.95
C ASP A 50 -1.31 -13.30 3.32
N SER A 51 -0.28 -14.04 3.73
CA SER A 51 -0.26 -14.72 5.03
C SER A 51 -0.25 -13.73 6.21
N SER A 52 0.53 -12.65 6.11
CA SER A 52 0.56 -11.58 7.12
C SER A 52 -0.77 -10.83 7.18
N LEU A 53 -1.42 -10.61 6.04
CA LEU A 53 -2.75 -10.00 5.95
C LEU A 53 -3.81 -10.87 6.65
N ASP A 54 -3.84 -12.16 6.35
CA ASP A 54 -4.77 -13.11 6.97
C ASP A 54 -4.53 -13.22 8.48
N LEU A 55 -3.27 -13.23 8.90
CA LEU A 55 -2.91 -13.24 10.32
C LEU A 55 -3.39 -11.96 11.00
N PHE A 56 -3.17 -10.81 10.38
CA PHE A 56 -3.62 -9.52 10.89
C PHE A 56 -5.15 -9.48 11.06
N ARG A 57 -5.91 -9.87 10.01
CA ARG A 57 -7.39 -9.92 10.05
C ARG A 57 -7.89 -10.85 11.15
N ARG A 58 -7.31 -12.04 11.29
CA ARG A 58 -7.65 -12.99 12.38
C ARG A 58 -7.39 -12.38 13.76
N HIS A 59 -6.23 -11.77 13.97
CA HIS A 59 -5.91 -11.12 15.24
C HIS A 59 -6.88 -9.97 15.55
N SER A 60 -7.21 -9.14 14.56
CA SER A 60 -8.16 -8.04 14.73
C SER A 60 -9.58 -8.53 15.04
N SER A 61 -9.99 -9.70 14.54
CA SER A 61 -11.31 -10.28 14.85
C SER A 61 -11.39 -10.92 16.25
N LEU A 62 -10.28 -11.46 16.75
CA LEU A 62 -10.22 -12.24 17.99
C LEU A 62 -9.77 -11.42 19.20
N SER A 63 -9.01 -10.34 18.98
CA SER A 63 -8.45 -9.49 20.03
C SER A 63 -8.47 -8.03 19.61
N THR A 64 -8.72 -7.13 20.56
CA THR A 64 -8.62 -5.68 20.34
C THR A 64 -7.18 -5.18 20.22
N SER A 65 -6.18 -6.04 20.48
CA SER A 65 -4.76 -5.73 20.33
C SER A 65 -4.15 -6.49 19.15
N THR A 66 -3.76 -5.74 18.12
CA THR A 66 -2.95 -6.23 17.01
C THR A 66 -1.48 -6.29 17.44
N ASP A 67 -0.81 -7.41 17.16
CA ASP A 67 0.63 -7.53 17.40
C ASP A 67 1.38 -6.48 16.54
N PRO A 68 2.19 -5.59 17.15
CA PRO A 68 2.94 -4.58 16.42
C PRO A 68 3.97 -5.18 15.45
N SER A 69 4.46 -6.41 15.69
CA SER A 69 5.38 -7.09 14.78
C SER A 69 4.72 -7.48 13.46
N VAL A 70 3.52 -8.10 13.53
CA VAL A 70 2.71 -8.46 12.35
C VAL A 70 2.32 -7.22 11.56
N SER A 71 1.94 -6.15 12.27
CA SER A 71 1.58 -4.88 11.64
C SER A 71 2.76 -4.24 10.91
N LYS A 72 3.96 -4.30 11.49
CA LYS A 72 5.18 -3.80 10.87
C LYS A 72 5.54 -4.61 9.63
N GLU A 73 5.53 -5.93 9.74
CA GLU A 73 5.85 -6.85 8.64
C GLU A 73 4.91 -6.66 7.45
N LEU A 74 3.60 -6.57 7.69
CA LEU A 74 2.61 -6.30 6.64
C LEU A 74 2.89 -4.96 5.93
N GLY A 75 3.25 -3.92 6.70
CA GLY A 75 3.63 -2.62 6.15
C GLY A 75 4.92 -2.67 5.32
N ASP A 76 5.93 -3.40 5.80
CA ASP A 76 7.21 -3.59 5.10
C ASP A 76 7.00 -4.32 3.77
N PHE A 77 6.17 -5.37 3.73
CA PHE A 77 5.82 -6.07 2.49
C PHE A 77 5.00 -5.20 1.53
N ALA A 78 4.01 -4.46 2.03
CA ALA A 78 3.23 -3.55 1.19
C ALA A 78 4.12 -2.50 0.50
N MET A 79 5.06 -1.91 1.24
CA MET A 79 6.01 -0.95 0.68
C MET A 79 6.98 -1.61 -0.30
N PHE A 80 7.49 -2.80 0.02
CA PHE A 80 8.34 -3.56 -0.88
C PHE A 80 7.64 -3.82 -2.22
N LEU A 81 6.43 -4.40 -2.17
CA LEU A 81 5.63 -4.73 -3.34
C LEU A 81 5.32 -3.49 -4.18
N ALA A 82 4.94 -2.38 -3.55
CA ALA A 82 4.70 -1.11 -4.26
C ALA A 82 5.92 -0.60 -5.02
N HIS A 83 7.13 -0.87 -4.54
CA HIS A 83 8.34 -0.48 -5.24
C HIS A 83 8.75 -1.40 -6.40
N VAL A 84 8.39 -2.68 -6.37
CA VAL A 84 8.71 -3.63 -7.44
C VAL A 84 7.57 -3.77 -8.45
N ALA A 85 6.34 -3.40 -8.09
CA ALA A 85 5.14 -3.56 -8.91
C ALA A 85 5.26 -3.11 -10.38
N PRO A 86 5.90 -1.97 -10.73
CA PRO A 86 6.04 -1.57 -12.14
C PRO A 86 6.87 -2.53 -13.00
N PHE A 87 7.69 -3.37 -12.37
CA PHE A 87 8.54 -4.36 -13.05
C PHE A 87 7.83 -5.71 -13.22
N TYR A 88 6.65 -5.87 -12.61
CA TYR A 88 5.88 -7.11 -12.58
C TYR A 88 4.38 -6.88 -12.81
N PRO A 89 3.97 -6.11 -13.85
CA PRO A 89 2.58 -5.69 -14.02
C PRO A 89 1.59 -6.85 -14.08
N ASP A 90 1.98 -7.98 -14.68
CA ASP A 90 1.13 -9.16 -14.87
C ASP A 90 1.01 -10.05 -13.63
N HIS A 91 1.79 -9.78 -12.57
CA HIS A 91 1.84 -10.61 -11.35
C HIS A 91 1.35 -9.88 -10.09
N VAL A 92 1.10 -8.58 -10.19
CA VAL A 92 0.76 -7.71 -9.03
C VAL A 92 -0.52 -6.91 -9.27
N ASP A 93 -1.35 -7.34 -10.21
CA ASP A 93 -2.62 -6.70 -10.59
C ASP A 93 -3.63 -6.68 -9.43
N GLU A 94 -3.71 -7.75 -8.66
CA GLU A 94 -4.61 -7.83 -7.49
C GLU A 94 -4.09 -7.07 -6.27
N PHE A 95 -2.77 -6.88 -6.16
CA PHE A 95 -2.13 -6.33 -4.96
C PHE A 95 -2.66 -4.95 -4.55
N PRO A 96 -2.77 -3.96 -5.46
CA PRO A 96 -3.34 -2.66 -5.10
C PRO A 96 -4.78 -2.75 -4.60
N GLY A 97 -5.58 -3.66 -5.16
CA GLY A 97 -6.95 -3.93 -4.73
C GLY A 97 -7.01 -4.41 -3.29
N LYS A 98 -6.14 -5.37 -2.93
CA LYS A 98 -6.02 -5.88 -1.55
C LYS A 98 -5.64 -4.79 -0.55
N VAL A 99 -4.69 -3.90 -0.91
CA VAL A 99 -4.30 -2.77 -0.05
C VAL A 99 -5.44 -1.76 0.11
N ALA A 100 -6.15 -1.45 -0.97
CA ALA A 100 -7.28 -0.53 -0.94
C ALA A 100 -8.46 -1.08 -0.12
N GLU A 101 -8.75 -2.38 -0.26
CA GLU A 101 -9.78 -3.08 0.52
C GLU A 101 -9.44 -3.05 2.02
N LEU A 102 -8.21 -3.42 2.40
CA LEU A 102 -7.76 -3.37 3.79
C LEU A 102 -7.93 -1.97 4.42
N LEU A 103 -7.59 -0.92 3.67
CA LEU A 103 -7.76 0.46 4.15
C LEU A 103 -9.23 0.87 4.27
N ARG A 104 -10.11 0.34 3.41
CA ARG A 104 -11.54 0.63 3.41
C ARG A 104 -12.28 -0.07 4.55
N GLU A 105 -11.99 -1.35 4.75
CA GLU A 105 -12.65 -2.21 5.74
C GLU A 105 -12.11 -1.94 7.16
N ASP A 106 -10.78 -1.99 7.31
CA ASP A 106 -10.13 -1.98 8.62
C ASP A 106 -9.50 -0.63 8.96
N GLY A 107 -9.57 0.38 8.10
CA GLY A 107 -8.85 1.64 8.25
C GLY A 107 -8.97 2.30 9.64
N ARG A 108 -10.10 2.18 10.33
CA ARG A 108 -10.29 2.71 11.70
C ARG A 108 -9.59 1.89 12.78
N SER A 109 -9.52 0.56 12.63
CA SER A 109 -8.89 -0.36 13.59
C SER A 109 -7.38 -0.49 13.36
N LEU A 110 -6.89 -0.15 12.16
CA LEU A 110 -5.47 -0.20 11.83
C LEU A 110 -4.64 0.74 12.71
N PRO A 111 -3.48 0.26 13.23
CA PRO A 111 -2.47 1.12 13.83
C PRO A 111 -2.08 2.26 12.89
N SER A 112 -1.87 3.46 13.45
CA SER A 112 -1.53 4.67 12.67
C SER A 112 -0.29 4.48 11.77
N SER A 113 0.72 3.77 12.26
CA SER A 113 1.94 3.46 11.49
C SER A 113 1.64 2.59 10.26
N LEU A 114 0.86 1.52 10.43
CA LEU A 114 0.47 0.63 9.33
C LEU A 114 -0.41 1.38 8.32
N ARG A 115 -1.39 2.17 8.76
CA ARG A 115 -2.18 3.03 7.86
C ARG A 115 -1.29 3.92 7.01
N CYS A 116 -0.31 4.59 7.63
CA CYS A 116 0.60 5.47 6.90
C CYS A 116 1.38 4.70 5.83
N HIS A 117 1.91 3.51 6.14
CA HIS A 117 2.63 2.69 5.16
C HIS A 117 1.74 2.23 4.00
N LEU A 118 0.53 1.74 4.29
CA LEU A 118 -0.41 1.28 3.24
C LEU A 118 -0.83 2.44 2.31
N VAL A 119 -1.09 3.61 2.89
CA VAL A 119 -1.42 4.80 2.10
C VAL A 119 -0.22 5.28 1.28
N GLN A 120 0.99 5.26 1.83
CA GLN A 120 2.21 5.56 1.07
C GLN A 120 2.44 4.57 -0.08
N ALA A 121 2.19 3.27 0.15
CA ALA A 121 2.26 2.24 -0.88
C ALA A 121 1.27 2.51 -2.02
N LEU A 122 0.00 2.82 -1.72
CA LEU A 122 -0.99 3.21 -2.74
C LEU A 122 -0.60 4.47 -3.51
N ILE A 123 -0.15 5.52 -2.82
CA ILE A 123 0.33 6.75 -3.46
C ILE A 123 1.47 6.44 -4.42
N LEU A 124 2.40 5.56 -4.02
CA LEU A 124 3.52 5.16 -4.86
C LEU A 124 3.05 4.42 -6.12
N LEU A 125 2.10 3.50 -5.99
CA LEU A 125 1.50 2.76 -7.11
C LEU A 125 0.79 3.71 -8.10
N ILE A 126 0.04 4.68 -7.60
CA ILE A 126 -0.65 5.69 -8.42
C ILE A 126 0.35 6.59 -9.14
N ASN A 127 1.37 7.08 -8.43
CA ASN A 127 2.42 7.91 -9.04
C ASN A 127 3.17 7.18 -10.15
N ARG A 128 3.26 5.85 -10.06
CA ARG A 128 3.89 4.98 -11.05
C ARG A 128 2.93 4.48 -12.12
N LYS A 129 1.67 4.93 -12.11
CA LYS A 129 0.59 4.54 -13.04
C LYS A 129 0.27 3.04 -13.03
N VAL A 130 0.53 2.37 -11.91
CA VAL A 130 0.08 0.98 -11.69
C VAL A 130 -1.42 0.96 -11.37
N VAL A 131 -1.93 2.01 -10.72
CA VAL A 131 -3.34 2.16 -10.34
C VAL A 131 -3.91 3.47 -10.88
N GLY A 132 -5.17 3.44 -11.28
CA GLY A 132 -5.92 4.63 -11.66
C GLY A 132 -6.12 5.58 -10.49
N ILE A 133 -5.93 6.88 -10.75
CA ILE A 133 -6.15 7.91 -9.74
C ILE A 133 -7.63 8.07 -9.41
N GLU A 134 -8.49 7.87 -10.41
CA GLU A 134 -9.96 7.99 -10.30
C GLU A 134 -10.53 6.94 -9.37
N GLU A 135 -10.02 5.70 -9.45
CA GLU A 135 -10.44 4.54 -8.65
C GLU A 135 -10.08 4.68 -7.16
N THR A 136 -9.12 5.55 -6.84
CA THR A 136 -8.58 5.68 -5.48
C THR A 136 -8.97 6.99 -4.80
N LEU A 137 -9.48 7.98 -5.54
CA LEU A 137 -9.88 9.28 -5.00
C LEU A 137 -10.91 9.17 -3.87
N GLU A 138 -11.94 8.34 -4.05
CA GLU A 138 -12.97 8.11 -3.01
C GLU A 138 -12.35 7.58 -1.72
N LEU A 139 -11.45 6.59 -1.82
CA LEU A 139 -10.74 6.06 -0.66
C LEU A 139 -9.93 7.14 0.06
N PHE A 140 -9.21 8.01 -0.66
CA PHE A 140 -8.47 9.12 -0.04
C PHE A 140 -9.36 10.15 0.64
N MET A 141 -10.62 10.31 0.21
CA MET A 141 -11.59 11.17 0.91
C MET A 141 -12.00 10.51 2.23
N ASP A 142 -12.32 9.22 2.22
CA ASP A 142 -12.70 8.48 3.43
C ASP A 142 -11.57 8.47 4.47
N LEU A 143 -10.33 8.28 4.03
CA LEU A 143 -9.14 8.27 4.88
C LEU A 143 -8.92 9.59 5.64
N GLN A 144 -9.37 10.73 5.10
CA GLN A 144 -9.24 12.03 5.79
C GLN A 144 -10.10 12.11 7.05
N THR A 145 -11.14 11.27 7.17
CA THR A 145 -12.04 11.22 8.33
C THR A 145 -11.47 10.43 9.52
N LEU A 146 -10.35 9.71 9.35
CA LEU A 146 -9.79 8.78 10.33
C LEU A 146 -9.02 9.43 11.51
N GLY A 147 -9.17 10.74 11.72
CA GLY A 147 -8.63 11.45 12.89
C GLY A 147 -7.10 11.59 12.96
N ASP A 148 -6.33 10.96 12.08
CA ASP A 148 -4.87 11.03 12.07
C ASP A 148 -4.37 12.24 11.28
N ARG A 149 -3.66 13.16 11.95
CA ARG A 149 -3.14 14.40 11.36
C ARG A 149 -2.11 14.14 10.25
N THR A 150 -1.25 13.15 10.43
CA THR A 150 -0.21 12.80 9.45
C THR A 150 -0.85 12.20 8.20
N LEU A 151 -1.77 11.25 8.41
CA LEU A 151 -2.53 10.62 7.34
C LEU A 151 -3.35 11.64 6.55
N ARG A 152 -4.04 12.56 7.25
CA ARG A 152 -4.86 13.60 6.61
C ARG A 152 -4.02 14.51 5.72
N LYS A 153 -2.85 14.96 6.21
CA LYS A 153 -1.91 15.77 5.40
C LYS A 153 -1.41 15.00 4.17
N LEU A 154 -1.07 13.73 4.34
CA LEU A 154 -0.58 12.87 3.26
C LEU A 154 -1.66 12.66 2.18
N ALA A 155 -2.86 12.25 2.60
CA ALA A 155 -4.01 12.02 1.71
C ALA A 155 -4.42 13.31 0.99
N PHE A 156 -4.56 14.42 1.72
CA PHE A 156 -4.92 15.72 1.13
C PHE A 156 -3.90 16.18 0.09
N SER A 157 -2.60 16.10 0.42
CA SER A 157 -1.54 16.49 -0.51
C SER A 157 -1.61 15.66 -1.80
N HIS A 158 -1.86 14.35 -1.67
CA HIS A 158 -2.03 13.47 -2.80
C HIS A 158 -3.27 13.83 -3.64
N VAL A 159 -4.43 14.03 -3.01
CA VAL A 159 -5.69 14.43 -3.69
C VAL A 159 -5.51 15.73 -4.46
N VAL A 160 -4.91 16.77 -3.87
CA VAL A 160 -4.68 18.05 -4.54
C VAL A 160 -3.76 17.89 -5.76
N GLN A 161 -2.67 17.14 -5.61
CA GLN A 161 -1.77 16.85 -6.74
C GLN A 161 -2.45 16.01 -7.83
N SER A 162 -3.34 15.10 -7.43
CA SER A 162 -4.13 14.25 -8.32
C SER A 162 -5.07 15.08 -9.18
N ILE A 163 -5.87 15.94 -8.56
CA ILE A 163 -6.79 16.86 -9.23
C ILE A 163 -6.04 17.81 -10.16
N ARG A 164 -4.89 18.35 -9.73
CA ARG A 164 -4.06 19.21 -10.59
C ARG A 164 -3.59 18.48 -11.86
N ARG A 165 -3.16 17.23 -11.73
CA ARG A 165 -2.71 16.40 -12.87
C ARG A 165 -3.88 16.06 -13.81
N MET A 166 -5.04 15.71 -13.27
CA MET A 166 -6.26 15.49 -14.06
C MET A 166 -6.62 16.76 -14.84
N ASN A 167 -6.70 17.91 -14.18
CA ASN A 167 -7.06 19.17 -14.83
C ASN A 167 -6.05 19.62 -15.90
N GLN A 168 -4.76 19.33 -15.72
CA GLN A 168 -3.75 19.58 -16.75
C GLN A 168 -3.95 18.69 -17.99
N LYS A 169 -4.34 17.42 -17.78
CA LYS A 169 -4.67 16.47 -18.86
C LYS A 169 -5.96 16.86 -19.59
N HIS A 170 -6.94 17.41 -18.86
CA HIS A 170 -8.24 17.86 -19.36
C HIS A 170 -8.28 19.33 -19.81
N LYS A 171 -7.14 20.00 -20.01
CA LYS A 171 -7.09 21.34 -20.60
C LYS A 171 -7.67 21.40 -22.04
N ASN A 172 -8.02 20.25 -22.63
CA ASN A 172 -8.58 20.16 -23.97
C ASN A 172 -10.08 19.84 -24.09
N GLU A 173 -10.82 19.36 -23.07
CA GLU A 173 -12.27 19.17 -23.23
C GLU A 173 -13.07 19.46 -21.94
N ALA A 174 -14.23 20.06 -22.15
CA ALA A 174 -15.01 20.84 -21.19
C ALA A 174 -15.74 19.99 -20.14
N GLU A 175 -15.04 19.51 -19.12
CA GLU A 175 -15.69 18.87 -17.96
C GLU A 175 -15.13 19.40 -16.63
N LYS A 176 -15.59 20.60 -16.25
CA LYS A 176 -15.35 21.20 -14.93
C LYS A 176 -16.28 20.75 -13.77
N PRO A 177 -17.28 19.84 -13.87
CA PRO A 177 -18.24 19.68 -12.76
C PRO A 177 -17.80 18.73 -11.63
N GLN A 178 -16.85 17.80 -11.84
CA GLN A 178 -16.47 16.84 -10.78
C GLN A 178 -15.63 17.47 -9.66
N ILE A 179 -14.83 18.50 -9.99
CA ILE A 179 -13.87 19.14 -9.08
C ILE A 179 -14.58 19.94 -7.97
N ALA A 180 -15.75 20.51 -8.28
CA ALA A 180 -16.51 21.32 -7.34
C ALA A 180 -17.06 20.48 -6.17
N LYS A 181 -17.41 19.20 -6.40
CA LYS A 181 -17.95 18.34 -5.33
C LYS A 181 -16.94 18.11 -4.19
N TYR A 182 -15.66 17.92 -4.51
CA TYR A 182 -14.63 17.62 -3.51
C TYR A 182 -14.12 18.87 -2.77
N ILE A 183 -14.13 20.04 -3.42
CA ILE A 183 -13.76 21.32 -2.78
C ILE A 183 -14.87 21.79 -1.81
N VAL A 184 -16.14 21.52 -2.13
CA VAL A 184 -17.29 21.93 -1.28
C VAL A 184 -17.36 21.15 0.04
N PHE A 185 -16.84 19.92 0.10
CA PHE A 185 -16.80 19.13 1.34
C PHE A 185 -16.03 19.82 2.48
N ASP A 186 -15.05 20.67 2.14
CA ASP A 186 -14.28 21.47 3.11
C ASP A 186 -15.02 22.76 3.54
N ALA A 187 -15.79 23.38 2.64
CA ALA A 187 -16.52 24.62 2.94
C ALA A 187 -17.79 24.41 3.81
N THR A 188 -18.25 23.16 3.97
CA THR A 188 -19.46 22.83 4.77
C THR A 188 -19.18 21.95 5.99
N GLY A 189 -17.91 21.64 6.28
CA GLY A 189 -17.47 20.95 7.49
C GLY A 189 -17.60 21.83 8.74
N ARG A 190 -18.83 21.90 9.25
CA ARG A 190 -19.19 22.44 10.57
C ARG A 190 -18.47 21.70 11.70
N GLU A 191 -18.27 22.47 12.76
CA GLU A 191 -17.68 22.22 14.08
C GLU A 191 -17.94 20.82 14.69
#